data_AF-A0A4Z2JIG8-F1
#
_entry.id   AF-A0A4Z2JIG8-F1
#
_cell.length_a   1.000
_cell.length_b   1.000
_cell.length_c   1.000
_cell.angle_alpha   90.00
_cell.angle_beta   90.00
_cell.angle_gamma   90.00
#
_symmetry.space_group_name_H-M   'P 1'
#
loop_
_entity.id
_entity.type
_entity.pdbx_description
1 polymer ?
#
loop_
_entity_poly.entity_id
_entity_poly.type
_entity_poly.pdbx_seq_one_letter_code
_entity_poly.pdbx_strand_id
1 'polypeptide(L)'
;MKAVVFPTARKSKKLGKLKGVGEDLQGSKDGQTATGGAGGGYLSSEKELNASAANALVPHGPGVVTPFLPPSICSVLELIEPEEVYSGYDNTQPDTTDHLLSSLNRLAGKQMVRMVKWAKVLPGFRGLPIEDQITLIQYSWMCLSSFCLSWRSYKHTNGQMLYFAPDLIFNE
;
A
#
# COMPACT_ATOMS: atom_id res chain seq x y z
N MET A 1 23.70 27.35 -2.78
CA MET A 1 22.64 26.36 -3.07
C MET A 1 23.25 24.98 -3.24
N LYS A 2 22.74 23.94 -2.57
CA LYS A 2 23.09 22.54 -2.87
C LYS A 2 21.88 21.89 -3.53
N ALA A 3 22.07 21.44 -4.77
CA ALA A 3 21.08 20.71 -5.54
C ALA A 3 20.79 19.36 -4.87
N VAL A 4 19.51 19.06 -4.65
CA VAL A 4 19.06 17.70 -4.33
C VAL A 4 19.13 16.90 -5.62
N VAL A 5 20.22 16.15 -5.78
CA VAL A 5 20.40 15.19 -6.85
C VAL A 5 19.59 13.94 -6.49
N PHE A 6 18.49 13.70 -7.21
CA PHE A 6 17.84 12.39 -7.22
C PHE A 6 18.61 11.47 -8.19
N PRO A 7 19.23 10.37 -7.74
CA PRO A 7 19.82 9.42 -8.66
C PRO A 7 18.70 8.62 -9.34
N THR A 8 18.31 9.04 -10.55
CA THR A 8 17.63 8.16 -11.50
C THR A 8 18.68 7.69 -12.50
N ALA A 9 19.11 6.43 -12.38
CA ALA A 9 19.76 5.67 -13.44
C ALA A 9 19.95 4.21 -12.99
N ARG A 10 19.05 3.32 -13.41
CA ARG A 10 19.41 1.93 -13.68
C ARG A 10 19.17 1.66 -15.16
N LYS A 11 20.21 1.86 -15.97
CA LYS A 11 20.30 1.21 -17.28
C LYS A 11 20.96 -0.14 -17.05
N SER A 12 20.27 -1.24 -17.31
CA SER A 12 20.90 -2.57 -17.32
C SER A 12 20.31 -3.43 -18.42
N LYS A 13 21.01 -3.52 -19.54
CA LYS A 13 21.09 -4.71 -20.42
C LYS A 13 22.42 -4.66 -21.17
N LYS A 14 23.45 -5.25 -20.56
CA LYS A 14 24.67 -5.68 -21.25
C LYS A 14 24.61 -7.20 -21.31
N LEU A 15 24.07 -7.74 -22.40
CA LEU A 15 24.15 -9.16 -22.72
C LEU A 15 25.46 -9.37 -23.48
N GLY A 16 26.50 -9.76 -22.76
CA GLY A 16 27.72 -10.30 -23.34
C GLY A 16 27.73 -11.82 -23.14
N LYS A 17 27.64 -12.58 -24.23
CA LYS A 17 28.35 -13.85 -24.35
C LYS A 17 28.54 -14.21 -25.82
N LEU A 18 29.80 -14.24 -26.22
CA LEU A 18 30.27 -14.70 -27.52
C LEU A 18 30.65 -16.18 -27.42
N LYS A 19 30.39 -16.87 -28.54
CA LYS A 19 31.23 -17.90 -29.20
C LYS A 19 31.08 -19.37 -28.78
N GLY A 20 30.88 -20.20 -29.81
CA GLY A 20 31.41 -21.57 -29.87
C GLY A 20 30.59 -22.55 -30.69
N VAL A 21 30.83 -22.61 -32.01
CA VAL A 21 30.39 -23.68 -32.94
C VAL A 21 31.26 -24.93 -32.74
N GLY A 22 30.67 -26.12 -32.91
CA GLY A 22 31.37 -27.40 -33.05
C GLY A 22 30.40 -28.54 -33.35
N GLU A 23 30.45 -29.03 -34.58
CA GLU A 23 29.69 -30.16 -35.14
C GLU A 23 30.31 -31.53 -34.76
N ASP A 24 29.48 -32.57 -34.96
CA ASP A 24 29.79 -33.96 -35.36
C ASP A 24 29.69 -35.17 -34.40
N LEU A 25 29.07 -36.21 -34.99
CA LEU A 25 29.17 -37.68 -34.81
C LEU A 25 28.17 -38.46 -33.93
N GLN A 26 27.10 -38.94 -34.61
CA GLN A 26 26.74 -40.34 -34.92
C GLN A 26 26.98 -41.46 -33.87
N GLY A 27 25.91 -42.22 -33.55
CA GLY A 27 26.02 -43.58 -32.99
C GLY A 27 24.68 -44.27 -32.70
N SER A 28 24.36 -45.32 -33.46
CA SER A 28 23.14 -46.15 -33.41
C SER A 28 23.33 -47.43 -32.56
N LYS A 29 22.30 -47.91 -31.83
CA LYS A 29 21.83 -49.32 -31.88
C LYS A 29 20.68 -49.68 -30.91
N ASP A 30 19.93 -50.66 -31.39
CA ASP A 30 18.72 -51.39 -30.94
C ASP A 30 18.68 -51.96 -29.51
N GLY A 31 17.46 -52.32 -29.04
CA GLY A 31 17.28 -53.28 -27.95
C GLY A 31 15.86 -53.37 -27.37
N GLN A 32 15.17 -54.47 -27.64
CA GLN A 32 13.74 -54.78 -27.46
C GLN A 32 13.33 -55.23 -26.04
N THR A 33 12.00 -55.41 -25.84
CA THR A 33 11.23 -56.21 -24.84
C THR A 33 10.79 -55.51 -23.54
N ALA A 34 9.64 -55.77 -22.91
CA ALA A 34 8.30 -56.30 -23.23
C ALA A 34 7.47 -56.22 -21.92
N THR A 35 6.12 -56.22 -22.01
CA THR A 35 5.12 -56.55 -20.95
C THR A 35 4.84 -55.48 -19.87
N GLY A 36 3.63 -55.15 -19.42
CA GLY A 36 2.25 -55.58 -19.72
C GLY A 36 1.25 -55.00 -18.68
N GLY A 37 -0.02 -54.80 -19.08
CA GLY A 37 -1.25 -54.64 -18.24
C GLY A 37 -1.53 -53.23 -17.66
N ALA A 38 -2.59 -52.45 -17.97
CA ALA A 38 -4.03 -52.59 -18.27
C ALA A 38 -5.00 -52.46 -17.06
N GLY A 39 -5.96 -51.52 -17.19
CA GLY A 39 -7.19 -51.30 -16.37
C GLY A 39 -7.09 -50.09 -15.40
N GLY A 40 -7.84 -48.97 -15.47
CA GLY A 40 -9.26 -48.71 -15.79
C GLY A 40 -10.09 -48.77 -14.50
N GLY A 41 -10.97 -47.85 -14.06
CA GLY A 41 -11.43 -46.51 -14.43
C GLY A 41 -12.44 -46.01 -13.35
N TYR A 42 -12.76 -44.70 -13.35
CA TYR A 42 -13.93 -43.98 -12.78
C TYR A 42 -14.39 -44.15 -11.31
N LEU A 43 -14.52 -43.02 -10.58
CA LEU A 43 -15.79 -42.46 -10.05
C LEU A 43 -15.56 -41.34 -9.01
N SER A 44 -16.24 -40.20 -9.18
CA SER A 44 -16.43 -39.12 -8.20
C SER A 44 -17.49 -39.46 -7.15
N SER A 45 -17.37 -38.93 -5.93
CA SER A 45 -18.53 -38.52 -5.13
C SER A 45 -18.17 -37.53 -4.03
N GLU A 46 -18.95 -36.46 -3.96
CA GLU A 46 -18.98 -35.42 -2.94
C GLU A 46 -19.86 -35.84 -1.75
N LYS A 47 -19.82 -35.03 -0.67
CA LYS A 47 -20.96 -34.64 0.18
C LYS A 47 -21.10 -35.23 1.61
N GLU A 48 -20.68 -34.39 2.55
CA GLU A 48 -21.43 -33.85 3.72
C GLU A 48 -21.38 -34.42 5.15
N LEU A 49 -21.28 -33.43 6.05
CA LEU A 49 -21.94 -33.22 7.34
C LEU A 49 -21.90 -34.37 8.35
N ASN A 50 -21.11 -34.18 9.41
CA ASN A 50 -21.52 -34.65 10.73
C ASN A 50 -21.32 -33.55 11.78
N ALA A 51 -22.45 -33.11 12.33
CA ALA A 51 -22.52 -32.31 13.53
C ALA A 51 -22.16 -33.18 14.75
N SER A 52 -21.42 -32.62 15.70
CA SER A 52 -21.45 -33.08 17.08
C SER A 52 -21.18 -31.89 18.00
N ALA A 53 -22.28 -31.23 18.35
CA ALA A 53 -22.38 -30.46 19.57
C ALA A 53 -22.40 -31.43 20.76
N ALA A 54 -21.47 -31.29 21.70
CA ALA A 54 -21.70 -31.60 23.11
C ALA A 54 -20.50 -31.18 23.98
N ASN A 55 -20.83 -30.47 25.06
CA ASN A 55 -20.08 -30.21 26.30
C ASN A 55 -19.14 -28.97 26.25
N ALA A 56 -19.29 -27.95 27.09
CA ALA A 56 -19.78 -27.96 28.47
C ALA A 56 -20.65 -26.74 28.82
N LEU A 57 -21.72 -27.04 29.56
CA LEU A 57 -22.62 -26.12 30.25
C LEU A 57 -21.92 -25.51 31.47
N VAL A 58 -21.95 -24.18 31.62
CA VAL A 58 -21.97 -23.51 32.94
C VAL A 58 -22.98 -22.34 32.89
N PRO A 59 -23.85 -22.12 33.90
CA PRO A 59 -25.02 -21.25 33.79
C PRO A 59 -24.87 -19.84 34.40
N HIS A 60 -25.57 -18.89 33.76
CA HIS A 60 -26.26 -17.68 34.29
C HIS A 60 -25.48 -16.44 34.79
N GLY A 61 -25.66 -15.35 34.03
CA GLY A 61 -25.81 -13.97 34.51
C GLY A 61 -26.47 -13.11 33.39
N PRO A 62 -27.41 -12.18 33.68
CA PRO A 62 -27.99 -11.30 32.66
C PRO A 62 -27.02 -10.15 32.38
N GLY A 63 -25.86 -10.48 31.84
CA GLY A 63 -24.98 -9.53 31.20
C GLY A 63 -25.12 -9.75 29.70
N VAL A 64 -25.60 -8.74 28.98
CA VAL A 64 -25.58 -8.74 27.51
C VAL A 64 -24.13 -8.97 27.10
N VAL A 65 -23.78 -10.21 26.76
CA VAL A 65 -22.55 -10.52 26.04
C VAL A 65 -22.74 -9.98 24.63
N THR A 66 -22.50 -8.68 24.48
CA THR A 66 -22.38 -8.10 23.14
C THR A 66 -21.27 -8.88 22.45
N PRO A 67 -21.54 -9.52 21.30
CA PRO A 67 -20.48 -10.14 20.53
C PRO A 67 -19.45 -9.06 20.23
N PHE A 68 -18.20 -9.25 20.64
CA PHE A 68 -17.09 -8.38 20.27
C PHE A 68 -16.84 -8.57 18.77
N LEU A 69 -17.59 -7.84 17.95
CA LEU A 69 -17.38 -7.81 16.51
C LEU A 69 -16.13 -6.97 16.22
N PRO A 70 -15.20 -7.45 15.38
CA PRO A 70 -14.08 -6.63 14.95
C PRO A 70 -14.62 -5.36 14.26
N PRO A 71 -14.00 -4.18 14.51
CA PRO A 71 -14.46 -2.94 13.91
C PRO A 71 -14.39 -3.02 12.38
N SER A 72 -15.33 -2.34 11.72
CA SER A 72 -15.31 -2.22 10.27
C SER A 72 -14.05 -1.49 9.79
N ILE A 73 -13.62 -1.76 8.56
CA ILE A 73 -12.47 -1.05 7.98
C ILE A 73 -12.71 0.47 7.94
N CYS A 74 -13.94 0.92 7.67
CA CYS A 74 -14.29 2.34 7.67
C CYS A 74 -14.08 2.97 9.05
N SER A 75 -14.55 2.30 10.11
CA SER A 75 -14.38 2.77 11.49
C SER A 75 -12.91 2.85 11.90
N VAL A 76 -12.07 1.92 11.44
CA VAL A 76 -10.62 1.98 11.68
C VAL A 76 -9.99 3.14 10.93
N LEU A 77 -10.35 3.36 9.66
CA LEU A 77 -9.81 4.45 8.84
C LEU A 77 -10.14 5.84 9.40
N GLU A 78 -11.36 6.03 9.89
CA GLU A 78 -11.78 7.25 10.60
C GLU A 78 -10.95 7.46 11.88
N LEU A 79 -10.71 6.39 12.65
CA LEU A 79 -9.95 6.48 13.89
C LEU A 79 -8.47 6.85 13.68
N ILE A 80 -7.87 6.39 12.58
CA ILE A 80 -6.45 6.65 12.29
C ILE A 80 -6.24 7.93 11.46
N GLU A 81 -7.29 8.69 11.13
CA GLU A 81 -7.17 9.88 10.28
C GLU A 81 -6.09 10.83 10.83
N PRO A 82 -5.13 11.29 9.99
CA PRO A 82 -4.08 12.19 10.47
C PRO A 82 -4.66 13.54 10.87
N GLU A 83 -4.25 14.04 12.04
CA GLU A 83 -4.54 15.41 12.46
C GLU A 83 -3.98 16.44 11.47
N GLU A 84 -4.69 17.56 11.38
CA GLU A 84 -4.26 18.70 10.59
C GLU A 84 -2.92 19.28 11.09
N VAL A 85 -2.19 19.88 10.16
CA VAL A 85 -0.85 20.40 10.43
C VAL A 85 -0.77 21.84 9.94
N TYR A 86 -0.27 22.71 10.80
CA TYR A 86 0.00 24.11 10.46
C TYR A 86 1.22 24.22 9.54
N SER A 87 1.17 25.13 8.58
CA SER A 87 2.27 25.44 7.67
C SER A 87 3.37 26.25 8.36
N GLY A 88 3.02 27.03 9.39
CA GLY A 88 3.85 28.06 10.00
C GLY A 88 4.04 29.26 9.08
N TYR A 89 3.04 29.58 8.24
CA TYR A 89 3.14 30.68 7.29
C TYR A 89 3.20 32.02 8.04
N ASP A 90 4.23 32.81 7.76
CA ASP A 90 4.44 34.10 8.38
C ASP A 90 3.88 35.22 7.48
N ASN A 91 2.67 35.68 7.80
CA ASN A 91 1.99 36.74 7.08
C ASN A 91 2.62 38.13 7.28
N THR A 92 3.65 38.26 8.12
CA THR A 92 4.38 39.53 8.30
C THR A 92 5.47 39.74 7.25
N GLN A 93 5.86 38.68 6.55
CA GLN A 93 6.82 38.74 5.45
C GLN A 93 6.14 39.14 4.13
N PRO A 94 6.87 39.77 3.20
CA PRO A 94 6.33 40.11 1.90
C PRO A 94 5.85 38.85 1.17
N ASP A 95 4.62 38.91 0.64
CA ASP A 95 3.99 37.82 -0.08
C ASP A 95 4.65 37.61 -1.44
N THR A 96 5.74 36.84 -1.42
CA THR A 96 6.53 36.49 -2.60
C THR A 96 6.34 35.02 -2.91
N THR A 97 6.42 34.66 -4.20
CA THR A 97 6.31 33.27 -4.64
C THR A 97 7.33 32.36 -3.95
N ASP A 98 8.55 32.83 -3.72
CA ASP A 98 9.59 32.06 -3.03
C ASP A 98 9.25 31.78 -1.56
N HIS A 99 8.68 32.76 -0.85
CA HIS A 99 8.24 32.59 0.54
C HIS A 99 7.06 31.60 0.64
N LEU A 100 6.10 31.71 -0.29
CA LEU A 100 4.97 30.78 -0.39
C LEU A 100 5.43 29.35 -0.69
N LEU A 101 6.24 29.16 -1.74
CA LEU A 101 6.76 27.84 -2.12
C LEU A 101 7.61 27.21 -1.01
N SER A 102 8.39 28.01 -0.30
CA SER A 102 9.17 27.54 0.86
C SER A 102 8.26 27.05 1.99
N SER A 103 7.19 27.77 2.28
CA SER A 103 6.20 27.39 3.29
C SER A 103 5.39 26.15 2.89
N LEU A 104 5.01 26.04 1.62
CA LEU A 104 4.35 24.86 1.06
C LEU A 104 5.27 23.62 1.13
N ASN A 105 6.55 23.75 0.78
CA ASN A 105 7.52 22.65 0.89
C ASN A 105 7.71 22.20 2.35
N ARG A 106 7.77 23.15 3.29
CA ARG A 106 7.84 22.83 4.72
C ARG A 106 6.58 22.09 5.19
N LEU A 107 5.40 22.56 4.78
CA LEU A 107 4.14 21.88 5.08
C LEU A 107 4.12 20.46 4.48
N ALA A 108 4.51 20.29 3.21
CA ALA A 108 4.58 18.98 2.55
C ALA A 108 5.52 18.02 3.29
N GLY A 109 6.66 18.50 3.78
CA GLY A 109 7.55 17.71 4.63
C GLY A 109 6.89 17.22 5.92
N LYS A 110 6.11 18.09 6.60
CA LYS A 110 5.37 17.70 7.81
C LYS A 110 4.26 16.70 7.50
N GLN A 111 3.53 16.90 6.40
CA GLN A 111 2.46 16.00 5.94
C GLN A 111 3.01 14.63 5.55
N MET A 112 4.18 14.57 4.90
CA MET A 112 4.86 13.32 4.57
C MET A 112 5.18 12.50 5.83
N VAL A 113 5.68 13.14 6.89
CA VAL A 113 5.94 12.44 8.17
C VAL A 113 4.64 11.89 8.77
N ARG A 114 3.54 12.63 8.70
CA ARG A 114 2.21 12.15 9.13
C ARG A 114 1.73 10.98 8.26
N MET A 115 1.88 11.07 6.94
CA MET A 115 1.52 10.01 5.99
C MET A 115 2.29 8.71 6.27
N VAL A 116 3.59 8.78 6.57
CA VAL A 116 4.39 7.59 6.95
C VAL A 116 3.91 6.99 8.27
N LYS A 117 3.58 7.82 9.26
CA LYS A 117 3.02 7.35 10.54
C LYS A 117 1.64 6.72 10.36
N TRP A 118 0.81 7.30 9.50
CA TRP A 118 -0.50 6.80 9.12
C TRP A 118 -0.43 5.44 8.41
N ALA A 119 0.41 5.33 7.38
CA ALA A 119 0.60 4.10 6.63
C ALA A 119 1.04 2.94 7.54
N LYS A 120 1.85 3.22 8.57
CA LYS A 120 2.23 2.23 9.57
C LYS A 120 1.04 1.66 10.35
N VAL A 121 -0.01 2.43 10.63
CA VAL A 121 -1.19 1.95 11.38
C VAL A 121 -2.34 1.49 10.47
N LEU A 122 -2.17 1.62 9.14
CA LEU A 122 -3.13 1.16 8.15
C LEU A 122 -3.22 -0.38 8.14
N PRO A 123 -4.42 -0.99 8.27
CA PRO A 123 -4.58 -2.44 8.21
C PRO A 123 -4.00 -3.04 6.94
N GLY A 124 -3.21 -4.11 7.07
CA GLY A 124 -2.57 -4.81 5.95
C GLY A 124 -1.27 -4.19 5.43
N PHE A 125 -1.03 -2.89 5.63
CA PHE A 125 0.15 -2.22 5.04
C PHE A 125 1.49 -2.74 5.57
N ARG A 126 1.58 -3.02 6.87
CA ARG A 126 2.78 -3.61 7.48
C ARG A 126 3.06 -5.06 7.04
N GLY A 127 2.10 -5.73 6.43
CA GLY A 127 2.28 -7.08 5.89
C GLY A 127 3.06 -7.11 4.58
N LEU A 128 3.25 -5.95 3.93
CA LEU A 128 4.02 -5.82 2.70
C LEU A 128 5.54 -5.79 2.98
N PRO A 129 6.38 -6.24 2.04
CA PRO A 129 7.83 -6.01 2.09
C PRO A 129 8.16 -4.53 2.32
N ILE A 130 9.27 -4.24 3.02
CA ILE A 130 9.63 -2.86 3.37
C ILE A 130 9.92 -2.02 2.12
N GLU A 131 10.47 -2.64 1.08
CA GLU A 131 10.72 -2.05 -0.23
C GLU A 131 9.40 -1.63 -0.90
N ASP A 132 8.37 -2.45 -0.79
CA ASP A 132 7.04 -2.18 -1.35
C ASP A 132 6.32 -1.09 -0.55
N GLN A 133 6.44 -1.09 0.78
CA GLN A 133 5.92 0.00 1.63
C GLN A 133 6.53 1.35 1.24
N ILE A 134 7.85 1.41 1.07
CA ILE A 134 8.56 2.62 0.66
C ILE A 134 8.13 3.03 -0.75
N THR A 135 8.09 2.08 -1.68
CA THR A 135 7.71 2.32 -3.08
C THR A 135 6.29 2.88 -3.17
N LEU A 136 5.32 2.26 -2.50
CA LEU A 136 3.93 2.72 -2.50
C LEU A 136 3.81 4.16 -2.00
N ILE A 137 4.50 4.52 -0.91
CA ILE A 137 4.49 5.90 -0.40
C ILE A 137 5.14 6.84 -1.43
N GLN A 138 6.31 6.49 -1.98
CA GLN A 138 7.03 7.33 -2.95
C GLN A 138 6.27 7.59 -4.25
N TYR A 139 5.47 6.64 -4.72
CA TYR A 139 4.70 6.81 -5.95
C TYR A 139 3.33 7.46 -5.73
N SER A 140 2.73 7.29 -4.55
CA SER A 140 1.36 7.78 -4.29
C SER A 140 1.28 9.12 -3.56
N TRP A 141 2.36 9.61 -2.95
CA TRP A 141 2.30 10.75 -2.03
C TRP A 141 1.70 12.02 -2.65
N MET A 142 1.98 12.33 -3.92
CA MET A 142 1.40 13.49 -4.59
C MET A 142 -0.11 13.36 -4.72
N CYS A 143 -0.57 12.19 -5.20
CA CYS A 143 -1.99 11.91 -5.37
C CYS A 143 -2.74 11.96 -4.03
N LEU A 144 -2.17 11.34 -2.98
CA LEU A 144 -2.74 11.38 -1.63
C LEU A 144 -2.76 12.80 -1.06
N SER A 145 -1.67 13.57 -1.23
CA SER A 145 -1.60 14.95 -0.74
C SER A 145 -2.63 15.85 -1.42
N SER A 146 -2.79 15.73 -2.74
CA SER A 146 -3.80 16.44 -3.51
C SER A 146 -5.22 16.03 -3.11
N PHE A 147 -5.48 14.73 -2.92
CA PHE A 147 -6.78 14.26 -2.44
C PHE A 147 -7.12 14.81 -1.06
N CYS A 148 -6.19 14.75 -0.10
CA CYS A 148 -6.38 15.31 1.22
C CYS A 148 -6.56 16.84 1.19
N LEU A 149 -5.85 17.54 0.29
CA LEU A 149 -6.08 18.97 0.06
C LEU A 149 -7.49 19.23 -0.43
N SER A 150 -7.95 18.52 -1.48
CA SER A 150 -9.31 18.64 -2.00
C SER A 150 -10.36 18.35 -0.92
N TRP A 151 -10.15 17.33 -0.11
CA TRP A 151 -11.02 16.99 1.02
C TRP A 151 -11.11 18.12 2.05
N ARG A 152 -9.97 18.69 2.48
CA ARG A 152 -9.96 19.82 3.41
C ARG A 152 -10.60 21.06 2.81
N SER A 153 -10.31 21.37 1.55
CA SER A 153 -10.92 22.50 0.83
C SER A 153 -12.44 22.37 0.76
N TYR A 154 -12.95 21.17 0.46
CA TYR A 154 -14.37 20.87 0.49
C TYR A 154 -14.96 21.06 1.89
N LYS A 155 -14.37 20.41 2.91
CA LYS A 155 -14.86 20.42 4.29
C LYS A 155 -14.88 21.81 4.92
N HIS A 156 -13.86 22.64 4.69
CA HIS A 156 -13.71 23.93 5.38
C HIS A 156 -14.20 25.13 4.58
N THR A 157 -14.22 25.04 3.24
CA THR A 157 -14.50 26.21 2.38
C THR A 157 -15.54 25.90 1.30
N ASN A 158 -16.24 24.76 1.37
CA ASN A 158 -17.15 24.27 0.32
C ASN A 158 -16.48 24.20 -1.06
N GLY A 159 -15.15 23.98 -1.09
CA GLY A 159 -14.35 23.90 -2.32
C GLY A 159 -14.10 25.24 -3.01
N GLN A 160 -14.41 26.38 -2.39
CA GLN A 160 -14.18 27.71 -2.98
C GLN A 160 -12.72 28.17 -2.86
N MET A 161 -11.99 27.71 -1.85
CA MET A 161 -10.61 28.10 -1.59
C MET A 161 -9.71 26.87 -1.41
N LEU A 162 -8.41 27.02 -1.64
CA LEU A 162 -7.45 25.95 -1.37
C LEU A 162 -7.03 25.99 0.11
N TYR A 163 -7.52 25.02 0.89
CA TYR A 163 -7.23 24.91 2.32
C TYR A 163 -5.98 24.05 2.57
N PHE A 164 -4.78 24.65 2.39
CA PHE A 164 -3.52 23.94 2.60
C PHE A 164 -3.31 23.57 4.07
N ALA A 165 -3.51 24.54 4.96
CA ALA A 165 -3.43 24.42 6.41
C ALA A 165 -4.31 25.49 7.09
N PRO A 166 -4.61 25.38 8.40
CA PRO A 166 -5.43 26.38 9.08
C PRO A 166 -4.87 27.81 9.05
N ASP A 167 -3.55 27.94 8.90
CA ASP A 167 -2.82 29.20 8.81
C ASP A 167 -2.41 29.58 7.37
N LEU A 168 -2.81 28.79 6.37
CA LEU A 168 -2.47 29.00 4.97
C LEU A 168 -3.62 28.56 4.07
N ILE A 169 -4.50 29.52 3.78
CA ILE A 169 -5.67 29.34 2.91
C ILE A 169 -5.46 30.24 1.70
N PHE A 170 -5.56 29.66 0.50
CA PHE A 170 -5.37 30.40 -0.75
C PHE A 170 -6.73 30.81 -1.30
N ASN A 171 -6.91 32.12 -1.44
CA ASN A 171 -8.05 32.74 -2.10
C ASN A 171 -7.56 33.26 -3.46
N GLU A 172 -8.38 33.12 -4.51
CA GLU A 172 -8.07 33.64 -5.86
C GLU A 172 -7.98 35.18 -5.87
#